data_AF-A0A9D8I4F3-F1
#
_entry.id   AF-A0A9D8I4F3-F1
#
_cell.length_a   1.000
_cell.length_b   1.000
_cell.length_c   1.000
_cell.angle_alpha   90.00
_cell.angle_beta   90.00
_cell.angle_gamma   90.00
#
_symmetry.space_group_name_H-M   'P 1'
#
loop_
_entity.id
_entity.type
_entity.pdbx_description
1 polymer ?
#
loop_
_entity_poly.entity_id
_entity_poly.type
_entity_poly.pdbx_seq_one_letter_code
_entity_poly.pdbx_strand_id
1 'polypeptide(L)' 'MAPESEIECIDCGGRCYLTTHAREDGRWYPGDIVTYKCRDCLDRWDLVLP' A
#
# COMPACT_ATOMS: atom_id res chain seq x y z
N MET A 1 -9.67 -9.37 -3.47
CA MET A 1 -8.70 -8.99 -4.52
C MET A 1 -7.43 -8.58 -3.81
N ALA A 2 -6.24 -8.93 -4.31
CA ALA A 2 -5.00 -8.46 -3.69
C ALA A 2 -4.76 -6.98 -4.09
N PRO A 3 -4.21 -6.15 -3.18
CA PRO A 3 -3.80 -4.79 -3.51
C PRO A 3 -2.69 -4.78 -4.56
N GLU A 4 -2.59 -3.69 -5.32
CA GLU A 4 -1.44 -3.48 -6.21
C GLU A 4 -0.15 -3.39 -5.40
N SER A 5 0.95 -3.94 -5.91
CA SER A 5 2.24 -3.89 -5.20
C SER A 5 2.86 -2.49 -5.20
N GLU A 6 2.39 -1.60 -6.07
CA GLU A 6 2.94 -0.27 -6.26
C GLU A 6 1.84 0.75 -6.55
N ILE A 7 2.04 2.00 -6.07
CA ILE A 7 1.18 3.15 -6.41
C ILE A 7 2.04 4.38 -6.73
N GLU A 8 1.43 5.40 -7.32
CA GLU A 8 2.06 6.72 -7.46
C GLU A 8 1.92 7.50 -6.14
N CYS A 9 3.01 8.16 -5.72
CA CYS A 9 2.98 9.04 -4.56
C CYS A 9 2.25 10.34 -4.89
N ILE A 10 1.20 10.65 -4.13
CA ILE A 10 0.40 11.86 -4.34
C ILE A 10 1.19 13.16 -4.08
N ASP A 11 2.19 13.13 -3.19
CA ASP A 11 2.95 14.33 -2.83
C ASP A 11 4.12 14.62 -3.78
N CYS A 12 4.80 13.60 -4.30
CA CYS A 12 6.01 13.79 -5.12
C CYS A 12 5.99 13.17 -6.52
N GLY A 13 4.93 12.43 -6.87
CA GLY A 13 4.83 11.68 -8.14
C GLY A 13 5.76 10.46 -8.23
N GLY A 14 6.56 10.20 -7.20
CA GLY A 14 7.48 9.07 -7.12
C GLY A 14 6.78 7.72 -6.94
N ARG A 15 7.56 6.63 -6.94
CA ARG A 15 6.99 5.27 -6.79
C ARG A 15 6.86 4.87 -5.32
N CYS A 16 5.67 4.46 -4.92
CA CYS A 16 5.42 3.85 -3.62
C CYS A 16 5.31 2.34 -3.74
N TYR A 17 5.78 1.62 -2.71
CA TYR A 17 5.75 0.16 -2.66
C TYR A 17 4.93 -0.32 -1.45
N LEU A 18 4.12 -1.36 -1.65
CA LEU A 18 3.36 -2.01 -0.61
C LEU A 18 4.30 -2.63 0.43
N THR A 19 4.14 -2.26 1.70
CA THR A 19 4.94 -2.79 2.81
C THR A 19 4.16 -3.72 3.72
N THR A 20 2.82 -3.67 3.67
CA THR A 20 1.96 -4.56 4.46
C THR A 20 1.89 -5.93 3.80
N HIS A 21 2.05 -6.99 4.59
CA HIS A 21 1.84 -8.35 4.15
C HIS A 21 0.36 -8.76 4.30
N ALA A 22 -0.06 -9.76 3.52
CA ALA A 22 -1.37 -10.36 3.70
C ALA A 22 -1.51 -10.92 5.12
N ARG A 23 -2.75 -11.13 5.56
CA ARG A 23 -3.04 -11.77 6.85
C ARG A 23 -2.44 -13.18 6.91
N GLU A 24 -2.47 -13.80 8.09
CA GLU A 24 -1.88 -15.14 8.31
C GLU A 24 -2.45 -16.24 7.38
N ASP A 25 -3.69 -16.07 6.92
CA ASP A 25 -4.35 -16.96 5.96
C ASP A 25 -3.96 -16.69 4.48
N GLY A 26 -3.06 -15.73 4.25
CA GLY A 26 -2.59 -15.30 2.94
C GLY A 26 -3.60 -14.48 2.15
N ARG A 27 -4.69 -14.01 2.77
CA ARG A 27 -5.78 -13.30 2.10
C ARG A 27 -5.87 -11.83 2.49
N TRP A 28 -6.55 -11.10 1.61
CA TRP A 28 -6.91 -9.69 1.77
C TRP A 28 -8.43 -9.57 1.80
N TYR A 29 -8.93 -8.70 2.67
CA TYR A 29 -10.35 -8.49 2.90
C TYR A 29 -10.72 -7.01 2.73
N PRO A 30 -11.94 -6.70 2.27
CA PRO A 30 -12.49 -5.36 2.34
C PRO A 30 -12.37 -4.79 3.76
N GLY A 31 -11.95 -3.53 3.87
CA GLY A 31 -11.68 -2.87 5.14
C GLY A 31 -10.27 -3.09 5.70
N ASP A 32 -9.45 -3.96 5.12
CA ASP A 32 -8.03 -4.04 5.48
C ASP A 32 -7.33 -2.70 5.22
N ILE A 33 -6.43 -2.32 6.12
CA ILE A 33 -5.55 -1.17 5.93
C ILE A 33 -4.22 -1.69 5.38
N VAL A 34 -3.85 -1.19 4.20
CA VAL A 34 -2.57 -1.46 3.56
C VAL A 34 -1.69 -0.22 3.59
N THR A 35 -0.39 -0.43 3.80
CA THR A 35 0.59 0.65 3.91
C THR A 35 1.51 0.62 2.71
N TYR A 36 1.74 1.79 2.13
CA TYR A 36 2.71 2.03 1.07
C TYR A 36 3.77 3.04 1.52
N LYS A 37 5.00 2.86 1.05
CA LYS A 37 6.11 3.77 1.32
C LYS A 37 6.72 4.28 0.01
N CYS A 38 6.83 5.61 -0.14
CA CYS A 38 7.51 6.22 -1.27
C CYS A 38 9.02 5.98 -1.18
N ARG A 39 9.66 5.60 -2.29
CA ARG A 39 11.11 5.47 -2.36
C ARG A 39 11.85 6.81 -2.41
N ASP A 40 11.17 7.87 -2.87
CA ASP A 40 11.80 9.15 -3.21
C ASP A 40 11.66 10.16 -2.06
N CYS A 41 10.43 10.48 -1.64
CA CYS A 41 10.20 11.41 -0.52
C CYS A 41 10.13 10.74 0.85
N LEU A 42 10.07 9.40 0.90
CA LEU A 42 9.91 8.60 2.12
C LEU A 42 8.59 8.82 2.87
N ASP A 43 7.59 9.44 2.25
CA ASP A 43 6.24 9.51 2.84
C ASP A 43 5.55 8.16 2.85
N ARG A 44 4.61 8.02 3.79
CA ARG A 44 3.82 6.81 4.03
C ARG A 44 2.35 7.10 3.73
N TRP A 45 1.70 6.13 3.07
CA TRP A 45 0.28 6.18 2.76
C TRP A 45 -0.41 4.94 3.32
N ASP A 46 -1.48 5.14 4.09
CA ASP A 46 -2.35 4.08 4.58
C ASP A 46 -3.68 4.14 3.83
N LEU A 47 -4.05 3.06 3.14
CA LEU A 47 -5.26 2.98 2.33
C LEU A 47 -6.16 1.85 2.83
N VAL A 48 -7.47 2.10 2.84
CA VAL A 48 -8.48 1.07 3.15
C VAL A 48 -8.85 0.34 1.86
N LEU A 49 -8.79 -0.99 1.88
CA LEU A 49 -9.23 -1.80 0.74
C LEU A 49 -10.76 -1.75 0.61
N PRO A 50 -11.30 -1.57 -0.61
CA PRO A 50 -12.74 -1.51 -0.86
C PRO A 50 -13.45 -2.86 -0.68
#